data_AF-A0A6H1ZF68-F1
#
_entry.id   AF-A0A6H1ZF68-F1
#
_cell.length_a   1.000
_cell.length_b   1.000
_cell.length_c   1.000
_cell.angle_alpha   90.00
_cell.angle_beta   90.00
_cell.angle_gamma   90.00
#
_symmetry.space_group_name_H-M   'P 1'
#
loop_
_entity.id
_entity.type
_entity.pdbx_description
1 polymer ?
#
loop_
_entity_poly.entity_id
_entity_poly.type
_entity_poly.pdbx_seq_one_letter_code
_entity_poly.pdbx_strand_id
1 'polypeptide(L)'
;MLKIKELPTDDQAVLHHQYPGQSAPQGAYLELDCDEETLCAATNGEIGNAMPVPVWHCRVRRYDLPSGALPADVNALMLDLVPLLERVLAGYSCEWDGSNHVGHLSGDAANAEQEIEHYIDEACLPRLTVWDASDWWTANGTESAIEDLGVTEQTTVEELTARIEAEDYADNGPVIVEGVEEFAAWLIEQAAELRVNED
;
A
#
# COMPACT_ATOMS: atom_id res chain seq x y z
N MET A 1 -8.96 21.31 -16.75
CA MET A 1 -9.56 19.95 -16.85
C MET A 1 -8.63 19.05 -16.08
N LEU A 2 -9.19 18.37 -15.07
CA LEU A 2 -8.43 17.54 -14.15
C LEU A 2 -7.57 16.51 -14.91
N LYS A 3 -6.30 16.41 -14.53
CA LYS A 3 -5.36 15.42 -15.05
C LYS A 3 -5.21 14.30 -14.04
N ILE A 4 -5.45 13.06 -14.43
CA ILE A 4 -5.28 11.89 -13.58
C ILE A 4 -3.95 11.20 -13.94
N LYS A 5 -3.15 10.90 -12.92
CA LYS A 5 -1.98 10.04 -13.04
C LYS A 5 -2.38 8.64 -12.55
N GLU A 6 -2.63 7.76 -13.51
CA GLU A 6 -2.97 6.36 -13.23
C GLU A 6 -1.81 5.62 -12.58
N LEU A 7 -2.14 4.70 -11.67
CA LEU A 7 -1.20 3.78 -11.08
C LEU A 7 -0.90 2.61 -12.04
N PRO A 8 0.34 2.08 -12.01
CA PRO A 8 0.66 0.83 -12.70
C PRO A 8 -0.18 -0.32 -12.13
N THR A 9 -0.78 -1.13 -13.00
CA THR A 9 -1.63 -2.28 -12.59
C THR A 9 -0.90 -3.62 -12.65
N ASP A 10 0.30 -3.64 -13.20
CA ASP A 10 1.21 -4.79 -13.23
C ASP A 10 1.91 -5.01 -11.88
N ASP A 11 1.95 -3.99 -11.02
CA ASP A 11 2.44 -4.09 -9.64
C ASP A 11 1.30 -3.84 -8.63
N GLN A 12 0.81 -4.92 -8.03
CA GLN A 12 -0.27 -4.85 -7.03
C GLN A 12 0.20 -4.25 -5.69
N ALA A 13 1.51 -4.13 -5.47
CA ALA A 13 2.10 -3.64 -4.24
C ALA A 13 2.41 -2.14 -4.26
N VAL A 14 2.09 -1.42 -5.35
CA VAL A 14 2.50 0.00 -5.52
C VAL A 14 2.02 0.95 -4.42
N LEU A 15 0.91 0.61 -3.75
CA LEU A 15 0.36 1.36 -2.60
C LEU A 15 0.59 0.65 -1.26
N HIS A 16 1.51 -0.31 -1.22
CA HIS A 16 1.96 -0.98 -0.01
C HIS A 16 3.39 -0.55 0.31
N HIS A 17 3.59 -0.03 1.52
CA HIS A 17 4.91 0.26 2.03
C HIS A 17 4.94 0.09 3.54
N GLN A 18 5.93 -0.63 4.06
CA GLN A 18 6.15 -0.76 5.50
C GLN A 18 7.64 -0.52 5.80
N TYR A 19 7.91 0.44 6.69
CA TYR A 19 9.28 0.66 7.15
C TYR A 19 9.72 -0.46 8.09
N PRO A 20 11.00 -0.89 8.01
CA PRO A 20 11.56 -1.86 8.95
C PRO A 20 11.31 -1.46 10.42
N GLY A 21 10.78 -2.38 11.20
CA GLY A 21 10.49 -2.17 12.63
C GLY A 21 9.17 -1.45 12.94
N GLN A 22 8.38 -1.07 11.94
CA GLN A 22 6.99 -0.64 12.16
C GLN A 22 6.07 -1.87 12.23
N SER A 23 5.05 -1.80 13.09
CA SER A 23 4.06 -2.88 13.27
C SER A 23 2.89 -2.82 12.30
N ALA A 24 2.80 -1.76 11.50
CA ALA A 24 1.73 -1.54 10.53
C ALA A 24 2.31 -0.87 9.27
N PRO A 25 1.74 -1.15 8.10
CA PRO A 25 2.14 -0.48 6.87
C PRO A 25 1.77 1.00 6.93
N GLN A 26 2.47 1.79 6.14
CA GLN A 26 2.18 3.21 5.97
C GLN A 26 0.82 3.40 5.29
N GLY A 27 0.13 4.49 5.64
CA GLY A 27 -1.14 4.86 5.00
C GLY A 27 -0.93 5.20 3.52
N ALA A 28 -1.98 5.04 2.71
CA ALA A 28 -2.02 5.53 1.34
C ALA A 28 -2.96 6.74 1.25
N TYR A 29 -2.84 7.55 0.20
CA TYR A 29 -3.72 8.70 -0.02
C TYR A 29 -3.85 9.02 -1.51
N LEU A 30 -4.98 9.63 -1.87
CA LEU A 30 -5.09 10.45 -3.08
C LEU A 30 -4.56 11.85 -2.80
N GLU A 31 -3.88 12.45 -3.77
CA GLU A 31 -3.36 13.80 -3.70
C GLU A 31 -3.90 14.61 -4.88
N LEU A 32 -4.67 15.65 -4.57
CA LEU A 32 -5.13 16.66 -5.53
C LEU A 32 -4.24 17.90 -5.40
N ASP A 33 -3.43 18.15 -6.40
CA ASP A 33 -2.74 19.43 -6.59
C ASP A 33 -3.71 20.42 -7.23
N CYS A 34 -4.17 21.40 -6.45
CA CYS A 34 -5.15 22.39 -6.91
C CYS A 34 -4.52 23.43 -7.85
N ASP A 35 -3.22 23.65 -7.80
CA ASP A 35 -2.53 24.61 -8.65
C ASP A 35 -2.23 24.01 -10.03
N GLU A 36 -1.88 22.73 -10.09
CA GLU A 36 -1.56 22.01 -11.33
C GLU A 36 -2.75 21.23 -11.93
N GLU A 37 -3.89 21.23 -11.22
CA GLU A 37 -5.10 20.46 -11.52
C GLU A 37 -4.79 18.97 -11.77
N THR A 38 -4.03 18.36 -10.87
CA THR A 38 -3.53 16.98 -11.03
C THR A 38 -3.91 16.11 -9.85
N LEU A 39 -4.43 14.92 -10.13
CA LEU A 39 -4.74 13.87 -9.16
C LEU A 39 -3.76 12.71 -9.31
N CYS A 40 -3.23 12.22 -8.20
CA CYS A 40 -2.49 10.95 -8.13
C CYS A 40 -2.74 10.22 -6.82
N ALA A 41 -2.20 9.02 -6.67
CA ALA A 41 -2.19 8.28 -5.41
C ALA A 41 -0.75 7.96 -5.00
N ALA A 42 -0.49 7.90 -3.69
CA ALA A 42 0.82 7.58 -3.14
C ALA A 42 0.73 6.99 -1.72
N THR A 43 1.82 6.37 -1.27
CA THR A 43 2.02 5.99 0.14
C THR A 43 2.56 7.16 0.95
N ASN A 44 2.18 7.25 2.22
CA ASN A 44 2.68 8.25 3.15
C ASN A 44 4.02 7.84 3.76
N GLY A 45 5.11 8.38 3.23
CA GLY A 45 6.46 8.18 3.77
C GLY A 45 6.82 9.07 4.96
N GLU A 46 5.95 9.98 5.38
CA GLU A 46 6.23 10.89 6.49
C GLU A 46 6.09 10.16 7.84
N ILE A 47 7.18 10.09 8.60
CA ILE A 47 7.15 9.53 9.96
C ILE A 47 6.84 10.66 10.96
N GLY A 48 5.71 10.55 11.66
CA GLY A 48 5.25 11.53 12.65
C GLY A 48 4.31 12.58 12.06
N ASN A 49 4.27 13.78 12.66
CA ASN A 49 3.31 14.84 12.29
C ASN A 49 3.87 15.84 11.26
N ALA A 50 4.88 15.44 10.48
CA ALA A 50 5.42 16.29 9.43
C ALA A 50 4.40 16.41 8.29
N MET A 51 4.23 17.63 7.75
CA MET A 51 3.32 17.88 6.64
C MET A 51 4.00 18.78 5.61
N PRO A 52 4.01 18.39 4.32
CA PRO A 52 4.54 19.23 3.26
C PRO A 52 3.85 20.60 3.25
N VAL A 53 4.64 21.66 3.01
CA VAL A 53 4.16 23.06 2.99
C VAL A 53 2.94 23.27 2.08
N PRO A 54 2.85 22.69 0.87
CA PRO A 54 1.65 22.84 0.03
C PRO A 54 0.39 22.23 0.66
N VAL A 55 0.52 21.13 1.40
CA VAL A 55 -0.58 20.49 2.12
C VAL A 55 -0.97 21.34 3.33
N TRP A 56 0.01 21.81 4.10
CA TRP A 56 -0.22 22.71 5.25
C TRP A 56 -0.93 24.01 4.85
N HIS A 57 -0.59 24.58 3.69
CA HIS A 57 -1.24 25.77 3.16
C HIS A 57 -2.46 25.46 2.27
N CYS A 58 -3.01 24.25 2.30
CA CYS A 58 -4.23 23.87 1.57
C CYS A 58 -4.17 24.04 0.05
N ARG A 59 -2.98 24.10 -0.55
CA ARG A 59 -2.77 24.13 -2.01
C ARG A 59 -2.80 22.73 -2.61
N VAL A 60 -2.48 21.74 -1.79
CA VAL A 60 -2.62 20.32 -2.09
C VAL A 60 -3.61 19.72 -1.09
N ARG A 61 -4.57 18.93 -1.58
CA ARG A 61 -5.54 18.19 -0.76
C ARG A 61 -5.16 16.72 -0.75
N ARG A 62 -5.24 16.08 0.42
CA ARG A 62 -5.00 14.64 0.56
C ARG A 62 -6.26 13.97 1.09
N TYR A 63 -6.61 12.85 0.48
CA TYR A 63 -7.74 12.01 0.89
C TYR A 63 -7.20 10.64 1.26
N ASP A 64 -7.43 10.20 2.49
CA ASP A 64 -6.87 8.95 2.98
C ASP A 64 -7.45 7.76 2.21
N LEU A 65 -6.58 6.83 1.85
CA LEU A 65 -6.94 5.54 1.27
C LEU A 65 -6.53 4.43 2.26
N PRO A 66 -7.22 3.28 2.21
CA PRO A 66 -6.72 2.09 2.86
C PRO A 66 -5.29 1.75 2.40
N SER A 67 -4.42 1.40 3.35
CA SER A 67 -3.10 0.87 3.03
C SER A 67 -3.23 -0.42 2.23
N GLY A 68 -2.40 -0.57 1.19
CA GLY A 68 -2.42 -1.72 0.30
C GLY A 68 -3.65 -1.77 -0.62
N ALA A 69 -4.41 -0.68 -0.81
CA ALA A 69 -5.48 -0.64 -1.80
C ALA A 69 -4.95 -1.01 -3.20
N LEU A 70 -5.70 -1.81 -3.95
CA LEU A 70 -5.21 -2.31 -5.24
C LEU A 70 -5.21 -1.22 -6.32
N PRO A 71 -4.18 -1.17 -7.19
CA PRO A 71 -4.02 -0.09 -8.16
C PRO A 71 -5.20 0.06 -9.12
N ALA A 72 -5.76 -1.06 -9.59
CA ALA A 72 -6.88 -1.05 -10.53
C ALA A 72 -8.16 -0.45 -9.90
N ASP A 73 -8.44 -0.79 -8.65
CA ASP A 73 -9.59 -0.28 -7.90
C ASP A 73 -9.42 1.20 -7.54
N VAL A 74 -8.20 1.62 -7.22
CA VAL A 74 -7.89 3.04 -6.98
C VAL A 74 -8.01 3.86 -8.27
N ASN A 75 -7.56 3.33 -9.41
CA ASN A 75 -7.76 3.99 -10.70
C ASN A 75 -9.25 4.17 -11.04
N ALA A 76 -10.07 3.15 -10.78
CA ALA A 76 -11.53 3.24 -10.97
C ALA A 76 -12.16 4.28 -10.02
N LEU A 77 -11.77 4.26 -8.74
CA LEU A 77 -12.20 5.25 -7.75
C LEU A 77 -11.85 6.69 -8.17
N MET A 78 -10.63 6.93 -8.67
CA MET A 78 -10.23 8.26 -9.14
C MET A 78 -11.15 8.79 -10.25
N LEU A 79 -11.61 7.91 -11.15
CA LEU A 79 -12.55 8.27 -12.21
C LEU A 79 -13.95 8.59 -11.66
N ASP A 80 -14.43 7.81 -10.70
CA ASP A 80 -15.73 8.05 -10.04
C ASP A 80 -15.75 9.39 -9.29
N LEU A 81 -14.62 9.79 -8.71
CA LEU A 81 -14.48 11.03 -7.94
C LEU A 81 -14.33 12.28 -8.81
N VAL A 82 -14.09 12.16 -10.13
CA VAL A 82 -13.86 13.30 -11.04
C VAL A 82 -14.91 14.42 -10.88
N PRO A 83 -16.23 14.14 -10.85
CA PRO A 83 -17.22 15.21 -10.74
C PRO A 83 -17.12 16.00 -9.44
N LEU A 84 -16.73 15.35 -8.34
CA LEU A 84 -16.55 16.01 -7.04
C LEU A 84 -15.23 16.79 -7.00
N LEU A 85 -14.15 16.22 -7.54
CA LEU A 85 -12.85 16.88 -7.62
C LEU A 85 -12.90 18.13 -8.50
N GLU A 86 -13.67 18.10 -9.60
CA GLU A 86 -13.91 19.29 -10.43
C GLU A 86 -14.69 20.37 -9.69
N ARG A 87 -15.63 20.02 -8.78
CA ARG A 87 -16.29 21.00 -7.89
C ARG A 87 -15.30 21.62 -6.90
N VAL A 88 -14.40 20.81 -6.34
CA VAL A 88 -13.32 21.30 -5.47
C VAL A 88 -12.46 22.32 -6.22
N LEU A 89 -11.96 21.97 -7.41
CA LEU A 89 -11.14 22.85 -8.24
C LEU A 89 -11.89 24.13 -8.65
N ALA A 90 -13.17 24.03 -9.04
CA ALA A 90 -13.97 25.18 -9.43
C ALA A 90 -14.18 26.19 -8.29
N GLY A 91 -14.20 25.71 -7.05
CA GLY A 91 -14.34 26.52 -5.85
C GLY A 91 -13.03 26.82 -5.12
N TYR A 92 -11.88 26.45 -5.67
CA TYR A 92 -10.57 26.72 -5.11
C TYR A 92 -10.05 28.11 -5.48
N SER A 93 -9.41 28.79 -4.53
CA SER A 93 -8.61 29.99 -4.77
C SER A 93 -7.31 29.94 -3.96
N CYS A 94 -6.30 30.69 -4.41
CA CYS A 94 -5.01 30.79 -3.73
C CYS A 94 -4.66 32.28 -3.53
N GLU A 95 -4.53 32.69 -2.28
CA GLU A 95 -4.33 34.09 -1.91
C GLU A 95 -3.07 34.28 -1.06
N TRP A 96 -2.44 35.45 -1.14
CA TRP A 96 -1.29 35.80 -0.31
C TRP A 96 -1.76 36.36 1.04
N ASP A 97 -1.40 35.71 2.14
CA ASP A 97 -1.85 36.07 3.50
C ASP A 97 -0.94 37.11 4.22
N GLY A 98 0.10 37.58 3.53
CA GLY A 98 1.14 38.44 4.11
C GLY A 98 2.47 37.73 4.36
N SER A 99 2.49 36.39 4.37
CA SER A 99 3.70 35.58 4.53
C SER A 99 3.79 34.39 3.56
N ASN A 100 2.66 33.81 3.16
CA ASN A 100 2.59 32.64 2.29
C ASN A 100 1.38 32.71 1.34
N HIS A 101 1.39 31.82 0.33
CA HIS A 101 0.25 31.53 -0.51
C HIS A 101 -0.60 30.43 0.13
N VAL A 102 -1.87 30.74 0.42
CA VAL A 102 -2.81 29.87 1.12
C VAL A 102 -4.01 29.56 0.24
N GLY A 103 -4.34 28.29 0.15
CA GLY A 103 -5.50 27.76 -0.54
C GLY A 103 -6.79 27.94 0.27
N HIS A 104 -7.86 28.36 -0.40
CA HIS A 104 -9.19 28.51 0.17
C HIS A 104 -10.21 27.77 -0.68
N LEU A 105 -11.22 27.20 -0.03
CA LEU A 105 -12.35 26.57 -0.68
C LEU A 105 -13.62 27.38 -0.45
N SER A 106 -14.41 27.52 -1.50
CA SER A 106 -15.80 27.95 -1.39
C SER A 106 -16.65 26.94 -0.60
N GLY A 107 -17.86 27.35 -0.21
CA GLY A 107 -18.78 26.45 0.49
C GLY A 107 -19.16 25.19 -0.31
N ASP A 108 -19.31 25.30 -1.64
CA ASP A 108 -19.58 24.12 -2.47
C ASP A 108 -18.36 23.18 -2.56
N ALA A 109 -17.17 23.74 -2.72
CA ALA A 109 -15.93 22.96 -2.75
C ALA A 109 -15.67 22.23 -1.42
N ALA A 110 -15.91 22.88 -0.29
CA ALA A 110 -15.79 22.25 1.02
C ALA A 110 -16.84 21.15 1.26
N ASN A 111 -18.03 21.25 0.66
CA ASN A 111 -19.03 20.19 0.68
C ASN A 111 -18.62 19.02 -0.22
N ALA A 112 -18.14 19.30 -1.43
CA ALA A 112 -17.62 18.28 -2.33
C ALA A 112 -16.47 17.50 -1.69
N GLU A 113 -15.63 18.17 -0.89
CA GLU A 113 -14.56 17.52 -0.14
C GLU A 113 -15.07 16.48 0.86
N GLN A 114 -16.10 16.83 1.64
CA GLN A 114 -16.74 15.90 2.58
C GLN A 114 -17.43 14.74 1.85
N GLU A 115 -18.02 15.01 0.68
CA GLU A 115 -18.61 13.96 -0.17
C GLU A 115 -17.54 12.98 -0.68
N ILE A 116 -16.34 13.46 -1.03
CA ILE A 116 -15.20 12.61 -1.44
C ILE A 116 -14.77 11.70 -0.30
N GLU A 117 -14.53 12.25 0.88
CA GLU A 117 -14.12 11.46 2.06
C GLU A 117 -15.13 10.36 2.36
N HIS A 118 -16.42 10.72 2.35
CA HIS A 118 -17.49 9.75 2.57
C HIS A 118 -17.54 8.66 1.49
N TYR A 119 -17.37 9.02 0.22
CA TYR A 119 -17.36 8.07 -0.89
C TYR A 119 -16.20 7.07 -0.75
N ILE A 120 -15.01 7.55 -0.37
CA ILE A 120 -13.84 6.70 -0.18
C ILE A 120 -14.06 5.72 0.99
N ASP A 121 -14.61 6.21 2.11
CA ASP A 121 -14.92 5.36 3.26
C ASP A 121 -15.94 4.26 2.91
N GLU A 122 -16.95 4.57 2.09
CA GLU A 122 -17.96 3.60 1.67
C GLU A 122 -17.47 2.62 0.59
N ALA A 123 -16.49 3.01 -0.23
CA ALA A 123 -16.02 2.22 -1.37
C ALA A 123 -15.46 0.83 -1.00
N CYS A 124 -15.07 0.62 0.27
CA CYS A 124 -14.60 -0.68 0.78
C CYS A 124 -13.56 -1.34 -0.15
N LEU A 125 -12.57 -0.56 -0.59
CA LEU A 125 -11.60 -0.98 -1.59
C LEU A 125 -10.92 -2.32 -1.22
N PRO A 126 -10.80 -3.26 -2.18
CA PRO A 126 -9.96 -4.44 -2.02
C PRO A 126 -8.55 -4.06 -1.64
N ARG A 127 -7.91 -4.92 -0.82
CA ARG A 127 -6.57 -4.67 -0.30
C ARG A 127 -5.68 -5.87 -0.56
N LEU A 128 -4.42 -5.55 -0.80
CA LEU A 128 -3.32 -6.47 -0.70
C LEU A 128 -3.37 -7.16 0.67
N THR A 129 -3.25 -8.49 0.66
CA THR A 129 -3.13 -9.27 1.89
C THR A 129 -1.66 -9.52 2.17
N VAL A 130 -1.24 -9.34 3.42
CA VAL A 130 0.14 -9.56 3.85
C VAL A 130 0.17 -10.71 4.84
N TRP A 131 1.06 -11.67 4.62
CA TRP A 131 1.28 -12.82 5.50
C TRP A 131 2.74 -12.91 5.94
N ASP A 132 2.98 -13.39 7.15
CA ASP A 132 4.30 -13.84 7.55
C ASP A 132 4.59 -15.22 6.91
N ALA A 133 5.81 -15.40 6.40
CA ALA A 133 6.22 -16.66 5.77
C ALA A 133 6.07 -17.86 6.71
N SER A 134 6.41 -17.71 7.99
CA SER A 134 6.26 -18.79 8.95
C SER A 134 4.79 -19.19 9.12
N ASP A 135 3.88 -18.22 9.25
CA ASP A 135 2.44 -18.49 9.36
C ASP A 135 1.88 -19.16 8.09
N TRP A 136 2.36 -18.73 6.91
CA TRP A 136 1.90 -19.25 5.63
C TRP A 136 2.29 -20.72 5.42
N TRP A 137 3.59 -21.05 5.51
CA TRP A 137 4.06 -22.41 5.20
C TRP A 137 3.89 -23.39 6.36
N THR A 138 3.89 -22.93 7.61
CA THR A 138 3.78 -23.83 8.77
C THR A 138 2.34 -24.06 9.23
N ALA A 139 1.34 -23.57 8.49
CA ALA A 139 -0.07 -23.78 8.80
C ALA A 139 -0.44 -25.26 8.97
N ASN A 140 0.24 -26.16 8.25
CA ASN A 140 0.07 -27.62 8.35
C ASN A 140 1.18 -28.32 9.16
N GLY A 141 2.05 -27.55 9.81
CA GLY A 141 3.20 -28.03 10.60
C GLY A 141 4.54 -27.95 9.86
N THR A 142 5.62 -27.89 10.63
CA THR A 142 6.99 -27.71 10.13
C THR A 142 7.47 -28.86 9.23
N GLU A 143 7.11 -30.11 9.54
CA GLU A 143 7.49 -31.28 8.72
C GLU A 143 6.88 -31.19 7.30
N SER A 144 5.61 -30.78 7.19
CA SER A 144 4.95 -30.54 5.90
C SER A 144 5.67 -29.44 5.12
N ALA A 145 6.00 -28.32 5.78
CA ALA A 145 6.72 -27.23 5.14
C ALA A 145 8.09 -27.68 4.59
N ILE A 146 8.83 -28.51 5.33
CA ILE A 146 10.13 -29.07 4.89
C ILE A 146 9.94 -29.94 3.65
N GLU A 147 8.91 -30.80 3.63
CA GLU A 147 8.60 -31.68 2.50
C GLU A 147 8.13 -30.89 1.27
N ASP A 148 7.13 -30.03 1.45
CA ASP A 148 6.49 -29.23 0.39
C ASP A 148 7.51 -28.31 -0.29
N LEU A 149 8.37 -27.67 0.50
CA LEU A 149 9.44 -26.82 -0.02
C LEU A 149 10.68 -27.61 -0.45
N GLY A 150 10.72 -28.94 -0.27
CA GLY A 150 11.83 -29.79 -0.69
C GLY A 150 13.17 -29.39 -0.09
N VAL A 151 13.20 -29.12 1.21
CA VAL A 151 14.42 -28.73 1.93
C VAL A 151 15.30 -29.96 2.17
N THR A 152 16.54 -29.90 1.69
CA THR A 152 17.54 -30.98 1.80
C THR A 152 18.77 -30.51 2.60
N GLU A 153 19.73 -31.39 2.86
CA GLU A 153 21.01 -31.02 3.52
C GLU A 153 21.86 -30.04 2.70
N GLN A 154 21.67 -30.00 1.38
CA GLN A 154 22.44 -29.14 0.49
C GLN A 154 21.73 -27.82 0.20
N THR A 155 20.48 -27.68 0.62
CA THR A 155 19.69 -26.48 0.38
C THR A 155 20.27 -25.31 1.14
N THR A 156 20.59 -24.25 0.41
CA THR A 156 21.04 -22.98 0.97
C THR A 156 19.85 -22.03 1.21
N VAL A 157 20.06 -21.03 2.07
CA VAL A 157 19.06 -19.97 2.32
C VAL A 157 18.70 -19.27 1.02
N GLU A 158 19.69 -18.89 0.21
CA GLU A 158 19.48 -18.19 -1.07
C GLU A 158 18.64 -19.02 -2.05
N GLU A 159 18.91 -20.32 -2.18
CA GLU A 159 18.14 -21.21 -3.06
C GLU A 159 16.70 -21.41 -2.58
N LEU A 160 16.48 -21.47 -1.26
CA LEU A 160 15.16 -21.65 -0.68
C LEU A 160 14.33 -20.37 -0.75
N THR A 161 14.92 -19.22 -0.43
CA THR A 161 14.30 -17.90 -0.61
C THR A 161 13.86 -17.70 -2.05
N ALA A 162 14.75 -17.94 -3.03
CA ALA A 162 14.41 -17.79 -4.44
C ALA A 162 13.29 -18.74 -4.90
N ARG A 163 13.16 -19.93 -4.28
CA ARG A 163 12.08 -20.87 -4.57
C ARG A 163 10.75 -20.35 -4.05
N ILE A 164 10.73 -19.87 -2.81
CA ILE A 164 9.54 -19.29 -2.16
C ILE A 164 9.07 -18.03 -2.92
N GLU A 165 9.99 -17.15 -3.27
CA GLU A 165 9.69 -15.92 -4.02
C GLU A 165 9.22 -16.18 -5.45
N ALA A 166 9.59 -17.33 -6.03
CA ALA A 166 9.13 -17.75 -7.35
C ALA A 166 7.74 -18.41 -7.34
N GLU A 167 7.17 -18.71 -6.16
CA GLU A 167 5.80 -19.19 -6.10
C GLU A 167 4.82 -18.07 -6.49
N ASP A 168 3.84 -18.44 -7.31
CA ASP A 168 2.74 -17.56 -7.68
C ASP A 168 1.55 -17.83 -6.77
N TYR A 169 1.12 -16.81 -6.04
CA TYR A 169 -0.02 -16.87 -5.12
C TYR A 169 -1.34 -16.46 -5.78
N ALA A 170 -1.42 -16.40 -7.12
CA ALA A 170 -2.58 -15.91 -7.86
C ALA A 170 -3.93 -16.51 -7.40
N ASP A 171 -3.97 -17.78 -6.98
CA ASP A 171 -5.19 -18.44 -6.49
C ASP A 171 -5.72 -17.87 -5.16
N ASN A 172 -4.86 -17.18 -4.39
CA ASN A 172 -5.18 -16.52 -3.13
C ASN A 172 -5.44 -15.01 -3.29
N GLY A 173 -5.40 -14.50 -4.52
CA GLY A 173 -5.47 -13.07 -4.81
C GLY A 173 -4.13 -12.35 -4.59
N PRO A 174 -4.13 -11.01 -4.54
CA PRO A 174 -2.91 -10.23 -4.36
C PRO A 174 -2.40 -10.40 -2.93
N VAL A 175 -1.38 -11.25 -2.78
CA VAL A 175 -0.72 -11.57 -1.51
C VAL A 175 0.76 -11.18 -1.59
N ILE A 176 1.26 -10.55 -0.53
CA ILE A 176 2.70 -10.47 -0.24
C ILE A 176 2.99 -11.38 0.96
N VAL A 177 4.08 -12.12 0.87
CA VAL A 177 4.60 -12.89 2.00
C VAL A 177 5.91 -12.28 2.46
N GLU A 178 5.96 -11.85 3.72
CA GLU A 178 7.11 -11.19 4.34
C GLU A 178 7.92 -12.18 5.19
N GLY A 179 9.17 -11.83 5.50
CA GLY A 179 10.04 -12.67 6.35
C GLY A 179 10.57 -13.95 5.68
N VAL A 180 10.60 -13.99 4.34
CA VAL A 180 10.96 -15.18 3.58
C VAL A 180 12.40 -15.63 3.85
N GLU A 181 13.35 -14.72 3.93
CA GLU A 181 14.77 -15.06 4.17
C GLU A 181 14.99 -15.60 5.59
N GLU A 182 14.41 -14.94 6.60
CA GLU A 182 14.45 -15.39 7.98
C GLU A 182 13.77 -16.76 8.14
N PHE A 183 12.63 -16.95 7.48
CA PHE A 183 11.92 -18.21 7.46
C PHE A 183 12.73 -19.32 6.77
N ALA A 184 13.36 -19.04 5.63
CA ALA A 184 14.21 -19.99 4.92
C ALA A 184 15.40 -20.46 5.79
N ALA A 185 16.07 -19.51 6.46
CA ALA A 185 17.15 -19.84 7.40
C ALA A 185 16.66 -20.69 8.58
N TRP A 186 15.54 -20.31 9.19
CA TRP A 186 14.93 -21.05 10.28
C TRP A 186 14.50 -22.46 9.86
N LEU A 187 13.88 -22.62 8.70
CA LEU A 187 13.38 -23.91 8.21
C LEU A 187 14.52 -24.90 7.92
N ILE A 188 15.65 -24.40 7.39
CA ILE A 188 16.87 -25.21 7.18
C ILE A 188 17.43 -25.72 8.52
N GLU A 189 17.46 -24.86 9.55
CA GLU A 189 17.89 -25.27 10.90
C GLU A 189 16.95 -26.34 11.47
N GLN A 190 15.63 -26.14 11.38
CA GLN A 190 14.64 -27.13 11.84
C GLN A 190 14.76 -28.46 11.10
N ALA A 191 15.00 -28.43 9.78
CA ALA A 191 15.21 -29.65 9.00
C ALA A 191 16.47 -30.42 9.42
N ALA A 192 17.53 -29.73 9.85
CA ALA A 192 18.72 -30.37 10.39
C ALA A 192 18.46 -31.00 11.77
N GLU A 193 17.73 -30.30 12.65
CA GLU A 193 17.40 -30.80 13.99
C GLU A 193 16.52 -32.07 13.94
N LEU A 194 15.52 -32.11 13.06
CA LEU A 194 14.62 -33.26 12.94
C LEU A 194 15.36 -34.52 12.48
N ARG A 195 16.27 -34.40 11.51
CA ARG A 195 17.08 -35.55 11.02
C ARG A 195 17.96 -36.14 12.11
N VAL A 196 18.57 -35.31 12.96
CA VAL A 196 19.40 -35.77 14.08
C VAL A 196 18.59 -36.56 15.12
N ASN A 197 17.28 -36.31 15.24
CA ASN A 197 16.41 -37.00 16.19
C ASN A 197 15.82 -38.31 15.63
N GLU A 198 15.95 -38.57 14.32
CA GLU A 198 15.50 -39.81 13.67
C GLU A 198 16.59 -40.90 13.58
N ASP A 199 17.87 -40.53 13.76
CA ASP A 199 19.05 -41.41 13.81
C ASP A 199 19.36 -41.98 15.21
#